data_AF-A0A960YE62-F1
#
_entry.id   AF-A0A960YE62-F1
#
_cell.length_a   1.000
_cell.length_b   1.000
_cell.length_c   1.000
_cell.angle_alpha   90.00
_cell.angle_beta   90.00
_cell.angle_gamma   90.00
#
_symmetry.space_group_name_H-M   'P 1'
#
loop_
_entity.id
_entity.type
_entity.pdbx_description
1 polymer ?
#
loop_
_entity_poly.entity_id
_entity_poly.type
_entity_poly.pdbx_seq_one_letter_code
_entity_poly.pdbx_strand_id
1 'polypeptide(L)'
;MRRNLEEMSLEKIQTDLNYLMSCFYEMLVDIKEESVAEKLPWVNKDNSDIEVPDEKLIQAYSISFQLLNMVEENAANQFRRKLESEVEAEAIRGSWEETFAFWKNRGLKEEQIKALLPDIEANPVLTAHPTEAKRITVLELHRQLYLLLVKKENPIWTPAEKKNIQNDIKSILEML
;
A
#
# COMPACT_ATOMS: atom_id res chain seq x y z
N MET A 1 -13.87 -19.55 -1.43
CA MET A 1 -13.87 -18.18 -1.99
C MET A 1 -12.91 -17.26 -1.23
N ARG A 2 -13.10 -17.04 0.09
CA ARG A 2 -12.20 -16.22 0.92
C ARG A 2 -10.70 -16.62 0.87
N ARG A 3 -10.40 -17.93 0.97
CA ARG A 3 -9.02 -18.46 0.89
C ARG A 3 -8.33 -18.18 -0.46
N ASN A 4 -9.06 -18.25 -1.59
CA ASN A 4 -8.53 -17.86 -2.90
C ASN A 4 -8.25 -16.36 -2.97
N LEU A 5 -9.10 -15.52 -2.37
CA LEU A 5 -8.88 -14.07 -2.35
C LEU A 5 -7.65 -13.70 -1.51
N GLU A 6 -7.39 -14.43 -0.42
CA GLU A 6 -6.17 -14.27 0.40
C GLU A 6 -4.91 -14.64 -0.38
N GLU A 7 -4.94 -15.77 -1.11
CA GLU A 7 -3.83 -16.18 -2.00
C GLU A 7 -3.60 -15.16 -3.12
N MET A 8 -4.66 -14.66 -3.77
CA MET A 8 -4.57 -13.60 -4.78
C MET A 8 -4.01 -12.29 -4.22
N SER A 9 -4.30 -11.96 -2.95
CA SER A 9 -3.75 -10.78 -2.28
C SER A 9 -2.24 -10.90 -2.11
N LEU A 10 -1.76 -12.07 -1.67
CA LEU A 10 -0.32 -12.34 -1.51
C LEU A 10 0.43 -12.29 -2.85
N GLU A 11 -0.14 -12.87 -3.91
CA GLU A 11 0.44 -12.79 -5.26
C GLU A 11 0.52 -11.35 -5.75
N LYS A 12 -0.51 -10.53 -5.45
CA LYS A 12 -0.52 -9.10 -5.79
C LYS A 12 0.58 -8.34 -5.06
N ILE A 13 0.72 -8.58 -3.75
CA ILE A 13 1.78 -7.96 -2.94
C ILE A 13 3.15 -8.28 -3.55
N GLN A 14 3.40 -9.55 -3.85
CA GLN A 14 4.67 -9.96 -4.44
C GLN A 14 4.92 -9.31 -5.81
N THR A 15 3.89 -9.24 -6.66
CA THR A 15 3.99 -8.65 -8.00
C THR A 15 4.28 -7.15 -7.95
N ASP A 16 3.57 -6.42 -7.10
CA ASP A 16 3.74 -4.97 -6.96
C ASP A 16 5.07 -4.62 -6.28
N LEU A 17 5.44 -5.38 -5.24
CA LEU A 17 6.71 -5.19 -4.54
C LEU A 17 7.87 -5.40 -5.50
N ASN A 18 7.87 -6.49 -6.26
CA ASN A 18 8.93 -6.76 -7.25
C ASN A 18 9.02 -5.62 -8.28
N TYR A 19 7.89 -5.05 -8.71
CA TYR A 19 7.87 -3.94 -9.65
C TYR A 19 8.43 -2.64 -9.04
N LEU A 20 8.00 -2.26 -7.84
CA LEU A 20 8.53 -1.05 -7.20
C LEU A 20 10.01 -1.21 -6.87
N MET A 21 10.43 -2.39 -6.42
CA MET A 21 11.82 -2.68 -6.13
C MET A 21 12.68 -2.72 -7.40
N SER A 22 12.14 -3.18 -8.55
CA SER A 22 12.86 -3.05 -9.83
C SER A 22 13.00 -1.60 -10.27
N CYS A 23 11.97 -0.77 -10.06
CA CYS A 23 12.08 0.67 -10.30
C CYS A 23 13.13 1.32 -9.39
N PHE A 24 13.19 0.90 -8.12
CA PHE A 24 14.16 1.41 -7.16
C PHE A 24 15.59 0.98 -7.53
N TYR A 25 15.78 -0.28 -7.94
CA TYR A 25 17.04 -0.78 -8.46
C TYR A 25 17.49 0.03 -9.68
N GLU A 26 16.63 0.19 -10.69
CA GLU A 26 16.96 0.95 -11.90
C GLU A 26 17.31 2.41 -11.57
N MET A 27 16.57 3.05 -10.66
CA MET A 27 16.86 4.41 -10.22
C MET A 27 18.25 4.51 -9.57
N LEU A 28 18.61 3.59 -8.67
CA LEU A 28 19.94 3.56 -8.05
C LEU A 28 21.06 3.39 -9.08
N VAL A 29 20.86 2.53 -10.09
CA VAL A 29 21.80 2.39 -11.21
C VAL A 29 21.89 3.68 -12.02
N ASP A 30 20.76 4.33 -12.31
CA ASP A 30 20.70 5.59 -13.07
C ASP A 30 21.51 6.72 -12.36
N ILE A 31 21.52 6.75 -11.03
CA ILE A 31 22.33 7.70 -10.22
C ILE A 31 23.74 7.20 -9.86
N LYS A 32 24.18 6.06 -10.43
CA LYS A 32 25.51 5.43 -10.22
C LYS A 32 25.76 4.88 -8.80
N GLU A 33 24.71 4.48 -8.10
CA GLU A 33 24.75 3.81 -6.79
C GLU A 33 24.56 2.28 -6.94
N GLU A 34 25.25 1.67 -7.89
CA GLU A 34 25.17 0.23 -8.21
C GLU A 34 25.47 -0.65 -6.98
N SER A 35 26.44 -0.25 -6.16
CA SER A 35 26.79 -0.95 -4.91
C SER A 35 25.62 -1.05 -3.92
N VAL A 36 24.76 -0.02 -3.85
CA VAL A 36 23.54 -0.03 -3.03
C VAL A 36 22.46 -0.86 -3.71
N ALA A 37 22.32 -0.73 -5.04
CA ALA A 37 21.35 -1.46 -5.84
C ALA A 37 21.51 -2.98 -5.68
N GLU A 38 22.75 -3.48 -5.68
CA GLU A 38 23.08 -4.90 -5.49
C GLU A 38 22.77 -5.43 -4.08
N LYS A 39 22.59 -4.55 -3.10
CA LYS A 39 22.22 -4.91 -1.72
C LYS A 39 20.74 -4.77 -1.43
N LEU A 40 19.92 -4.35 -2.40
CA LEU A 40 18.50 -4.19 -2.17
C LEU A 40 17.81 -5.53 -1.82
N PRO A 41 16.93 -5.54 -0.80
CA PRO A 41 16.17 -6.72 -0.44
C PRO A 41 15.19 -7.13 -1.57
N TRP A 42 14.81 -8.41 -1.61
CA TRP A 42 13.84 -9.01 -2.54
C TRP A 42 14.21 -9.05 -4.03
N VAL A 43 15.05 -8.13 -4.51
CA VAL A 43 15.55 -8.12 -5.90
C VAL A 43 16.78 -9.00 -6.05
N ASN A 44 17.73 -8.89 -5.12
CA ASN A 44 18.95 -9.67 -5.14
C ASN A 44 18.83 -10.90 -4.23
N LYS A 45 19.19 -12.06 -4.77
CA LYS A 45 19.14 -13.35 -4.06
C LYS A 45 20.46 -13.68 -3.36
N ASP A 46 21.53 -12.97 -3.71
CA ASP A 46 22.87 -13.22 -3.20
C ASP A 46 23.28 -12.08 -2.26
N ASN A 47 23.79 -12.44 -1.09
CA ASN A 47 24.53 -11.51 -0.24
C ASN A 47 25.89 -11.28 -0.91
N SER A 48 25.97 -10.26 -1.78
CA SER A 48 27.26 -9.84 -2.33
C SER A 48 28.19 -9.40 -1.19
N ASP A 49 29.50 -9.63 -1.28
CA ASP A 49 30.49 -9.17 -0.27
C ASP A 49 30.84 -7.68 -0.44
N ILE A 50 30.03 -6.91 -1.17
CA ILE A 50 30.30 -5.51 -1.46
C ILE A 50 30.15 -4.67 -0.19
N GLU A 51 31.18 -3.88 0.09
CA GLU A 51 31.20 -2.94 1.21
C GLU A 51 30.43 -1.68 0.80
N VAL A 52 29.33 -1.40 1.50
CA VAL A 52 28.47 -0.23 1.29
C VAL A 52 28.43 0.55 2.60
N PRO A 53 28.52 1.89 2.59
CA PRO A 53 28.37 2.68 3.80
C PRO A 53 27.06 2.37 4.52
N ASP A 54 27.12 2.10 5.82
CA ASP A 54 25.96 1.71 6.64
C ASP A 54 24.79 2.69 6.49
N GLU A 55 25.07 4.00 6.41
CA GLU A 55 24.03 5.03 6.28
C GLU A 55 23.19 4.89 5.00
N LYS A 56 23.84 4.66 3.85
CA LYS A 56 23.15 4.49 2.56
C LYS A 56 22.34 3.19 2.55
N LEU A 57 22.90 2.13 3.14
CA LEU A 57 22.23 0.85 3.24
C LEU A 57 20.99 0.94 4.15
N ILE A 58 21.12 1.58 5.31
CA ILE A 58 19.99 1.82 6.23
C ILE A 58 18.90 2.65 5.55
N GLN A 59 19.26 3.70 4.80
CA GLN A 59 18.29 4.51 4.05
C GLN A 59 17.58 3.66 2.99
N ALA A 60 18.31 2.90 2.19
CA ALA A 60 17.75 2.04 1.15
C ALA A 60 16.80 0.98 1.73
N TYR A 61 17.16 0.36 2.85
CA TYR A 61 16.29 -0.59 3.55
C TYR A 61 15.07 0.09 4.15
N SER A 62 15.22 1.28 4.73
CA SER A 62 14.10 2.08 5.23
C SER A 62 13.10 2.39 4.12
N ILE A 63 13.56 2.83 2.95
CA ILE A 63 12.71 3.06 1.78
C ILE A 63 12.06 1.74 1.34
N SER A 64 12.83 0.65 1.28
CA SER A 64 12.35 -0.68 0.90
C SER A 64 11.20 -1.17 1.81
N PHE A 65 11.29 -0.97 3.12
CA PHE A 65 10.19 -1.26 4.06
C PHE A 65 8.99 -0.34 3.88
N GLN A 66 9.20 0.94 3.55
CA GLN A 66 8.11 1.86 3.24
C GLN A 66 7.36 1.43 1.97
N LEU A 67 8.07 0.95 0.94
CA LEU A 67 7.47 0.40 -0.28
C LEU A 67 6.66 -0.87 0.03
N LEU A 68 7.18 -1.77 0.86
CA LEU A 68 6.46 -2.95 1.31
C LEU A 68 5.14 -2.57 1.99
N ASN A 69 5.19 -1.67 2.98
CA ASN A 69 3.99 -1.22 3.69
C ASN A 69 2.94 -0.63 2.74
N MET A 70 3.38 0.17 1.76
CA MET A 70 2.49 0.78 0.76
C MET A 70 1.81 -0.26 -0.13
N VAL A 71 2.56 -1.28 -0.56
CA VAL A 71 2.03 -2.38 -1.37
C VAL A 71 1.03 -3.22 -0.57
N GLU A 72 1.35 -3.53 0.69
CA GLU A 72 0.44 -4.26 1.59
C GLU A 72 -0.86 -3.49 1.82
N GLU A 73 -0.78 -2.18 2.06
CA GLU A 73 -1.95 -1.32 2.21
C GLU A 73 -2.80 -1.29 0.94
N ASN A 74 -2.18 -1.15 -0.24
CA ASN A 74 -2.88 -1.19 -1.51
C ASN A 74 -3.58 -2.54 -1.74
N ALA A 75 -2.89 -3.65 -1.50
CA ALA A 75 -3.45 -4.99 -1.64
C ALA A 75 -4.62 -5.23 -0.68
N ALA A 76 -4.51 -4.79 0.58
CA ALA A 76 -5.58 -4.87 1.57
C ALA A 76 -6.82 -4.05 1.14
N ASN A 77 -6.61 -2.83 0.62
CA ASN A 77 -7.68 -1.99 0.10
C ASN A 77 -8.39 -2.64 -1.10
N GLN A 78 -7.64 -3.22 -2.04
CA GLN A 78 -8.20 -3.91 -3.21
C GLN A 78 -8.94 -5.20 -2.81
N PHE A 79 -8.39 -5.97 -1.87
CA PHE A 79 -9.04 -7.15 -1.31
C PHE A 79 -10.39 -6.77 -0.68
N ARG A 80 -10.42 -5.69 0.11
CA ARG A 80 -11.67 -5.19 0.72
C ARG A 80 -12.70 -4.81 -0.35
N ARG A 81 -12.29 -4.08 -1.39
CA ARG A 81 -13.17 -3.71 -2.51
C ARG A 81 -13.73 -4.92 -3.25
N LYS A 82 -12.91 -5.96 -3.48
CA LYS A 82 -13.38 -7.21 -4.11
C LYS A 82 -14.38 -7.95 -3.24
N LEU A 83 -14.17 -7.98 -1.93
CA LEU A 83 -15.15 -8.57 -1.00
C LEU A 83 -16.49 -7.82 -1.06
N GLU A 84 -16.47 -6.48 -1.11
CA GLU A 84 -17.68 -5.66 -1.28
C GLU A 84 -18.42 -5.97 -2.59
N SER A 85 -17.69 -6.18 -3.70
CA SER A 85 -18.30 -6.34 -5.02
C SER A 85 -18.68 -7.77 -5.40
N GLU A 86 -17.94 -8.78 -4.94
CA GLU A 86 -18.05 -10.16 -5.46
C GLU A 86 -18.67 -11.18 -4.49
N VAL A 87 -18.68 -10.91 -3.18
CA VAL A 87 -19.17 -11.88 -2.17
C VAL A 87 -20.52 -11.42 -1.62
N GLU A 88 -20.51 -10.52 -0.65
CA GLU A 88 -21.67 -9.90 0.00
C GLU A 88 -21.11 -8.74 0.84
N ALA A 89 -21.71 -7.56 0.79
CA ALA A 89 -21.20 -6.38 1.52
C ALA A 89 -21.17 -6.58 3.05
N GLU A 90 -21.96 -7.52 3.57
CA GLU A 90 -22.00 -7.95 4.96
C GLU A 90 -20.75 -8.76 5.39
N ALA A 91 -19.92 -9.22 4.45
CA ALA A 91 -18.73 -10.02 4.74
C ALA A 91 -17.58 -9.21 5.37
N ILE A 92 -17.65 -7.88 5.33
CA ILE A 92 -16.66 -7.01 5.96
C ILE A 92 -17.04 -6.78 7.41
N ARG A 93 -16.22 -7.35 8.30
CA ARG A 93 -16.40 -7.16 9.73
C ARG A 93 -16.26 -5.68 10.11
N GLY A 94 -17.23 -5.18 10.86
CA GLY A 94 -17.32 -3.79 11.29
C GLY A 94 -17.81 -2.83 10.20
N SER A 95 -18.27 -3.33 9.04
CA SER A 95 -18.93 -2.47 8.03
C SER A 95 -20.31 -2.04 8.49
N TRP A 96 -20.83 -0.98 7.87
CA TRP A 96 -22.21 -0.55 8.09
C TRP A 96 -23.20 -1.62 7.64
N GLU A 97 -22.89 -2.32 6.55
CA GLU A 97 -23.70 -3.38 5.98
C GLU A 97 -23.80 -4.58 6.94
N GLU A 98 -22.68 -5.08 7.49
CA GLU A 98 -22.70 -6.12 8.52
C GLU A 98 -23.50 -5.66 9.75
N THR A 99 -23.29 -4.42 10.19
CA THR A 99 -23.94 -3.86 11.37
C THR A 99 -25.45 -3.75 11.19
N PHE A 100 -25.92 -3.25 10.05
CA PHE A 100 -27.35 -3.11 9.76
C PHE A 100 -28.02 -4.47 9.56
N ALA A 101 -27.36 -5.40 8.88
CA ALA A 101 -27.85 -6.77 8.74
C ALA A 101 -27.99 -7.46 10.11
N PHE A 102 -26.99 -7.31 10.96
CA PHE A 102 -27.00 -7.80 12.33
C PHE A 102 -28.16 -7.22 13.16
N TRP A 103 -28.42 -5.91 13.06
CA TRP A 103 -29.54 -5.27 13.76
C TRP A 103 -30.91 -5.71 13.22
N LYS A 104 -31.06 -5.81 11.89
CA LYS A 104 -32.27 -6.34 11.26
C LYS A 104 -32.55 -7.78 11.68
N ASN A 105 -31.53 -8.64 11.70
CA ASN A 105 -31.63 -10.04 12.14
C ASN A 105 -31.99 -10.17 13.63
N ARG A 106 -31.74 -9.14 14.45
CA ARG A 106 -32.18 -9.06 15.85
C ARG A 106 -33.56 -8.44 16.03
N GLY A 107 -34.25 -8.11 14.94
CA GLY A 107 -35.61 -7.58 14.96
C GLY A 107 -35.71 -6.07 15.23
N LEU A 108 -34.61 -5.31 15.13
CA LEU A 108 -34.68 -3.85 15.20
C LEU A 108 -35.37 -3.31 13.94
N LYS A 109 -36.34 -2.42 14.13
CA LYS A 109 -37.01 -1.73 13.03
C LYS A 109 -36.18 -0.56 12.52
N GLU A 110 -36.36 -0.22 11.26
CA GLU A 110 -35.64 0.88 10.60
C GLU A 110 -35.84 2.23 11.31
N GLU A 111 -37.03 2.48 11.85
CA GLU A 111 -37.33 3.69 12.65
C GLU A 111 -36.49 3.77 13.92
N GLN A 112 -36.24 2.64 14.59
CA GLN A 112 -35.43 2.57 15.81
C GLN A 112 -33.96 2.81 15.49
N ILE A 113 -33.46 2.21 14.41
CA ILE A 113 -32.09 2.42 13.93
C ILE A 113 -31.89 3.90 13.58
N LYS A 114 -32.82 4.50 12.82
CA LYS A 114 -32.77 5.90 12.43
C LYS A 114 -32.80 6.85 13.63
N ALA A 115 -33.54 6.50 14.68
CA ALA A 115 -33.60 7.30 15.90
C ALA A 115 -32.28 7.27 16.70
N LEU A 116 -31.48 6.21 16.59
CA LEU A 116 -30.20 6.06 17.29
C LEU A 116 -29.03 6.76 16.61
N LEU A 117 -29.05 6.88 15.27
CA LEU A 117 -27.94 7.45 14.51
C LEU A 117 -27.51 8.87 14.96
N PRO A 118 -28.43 9.80 15.30
CA PRO A 118 -28.06 11.14 15.76
C PRO A 118 -27.29 11.16 17.08
N ASP A 119 -27.43 10.11 17.91
CA ASP A 119 -26.79 10.01 19.23
C ASP A 119 -25.41 9.35 19.16
N ILE A 120 -24.98 8.87 17.98
CA ILE A 120 -23.67 8.23 17.81
C ILE A 120 -22.60 9.31 17.66
N GLU A 121 -21.68 9.34 18.63
CA GLU A 121 -20.52 10.24 18.61
C GLU A 121 -19.22 9.43 18.61
N ALA A 122 -18.34 9.73 17.67
CA ALA A 122 -17.00 9.14 17.58
C ALA A 122 -15.96 10.27 17.54
N ASN A 123 -15.18 10.39 18.61
CA ASN A 123 -14.15 11.42 18.75
C ASN A 123 -12.75 10.78 18.72
N PRO A 124 -12.11 10.67 17.54
CA PRO A 124 -10.74 10.18 17.46
C PRO A 124 -9.78 11.19 18.10
N VAL A 125 -9.01 10.75 19.10
CA VAL A 125 -7.96 11.57 19.71
C VAL A 125 -6.63 11.19 19.08
N LEU A 126 -6.11 12.05 18.23
CA LEU A 126 -4.77 11.89 17.65
C LEU A 126 -3.74 12.16 18.75
N THR A 127 -2.90 11.17 19.01
CA THR A 127 -1.76 11.32 19.91
C THR A 127 -0.48 11.41 19.10
N ALA A 128 0.49 12.17 19.57
CA ALA A 128 1.81 12.15 18.97
C ALA A 128 2.42 10.75 19.16
N HIS A 129 2.84 10.11 18.08
CA HIS A 129 3.61 8.88 18.20
C HIS A 129 5.04 9.25 18.65
N PRO A 130 5.56 8.69 19.76
CA PRO A 130 6.79 9.15 20.41
C PRO A 130 8.06 9.02 19.55
N THR A 131 7.99 8.32 18.42
CA THR A 131 9.13 8.04 17.53
C THR A 131 8.88 8.37 16.06
N GLU A 132 7.72 8.91 15.69
CA GLU A 132 7.30 9.00 14.28
C GLU A 132 6.86 10.41 13.87
N ALA A 133 7.75 11.39 14.05
CA ALA A 133 7.59 12.69 13.39
C ALA A 133 7.97 12.56 11.90
N LYS A 134 7.10 11.95 11.10
CA LYS A 134 7.27 11.95 9.64
C LYS A 134 7.15 13.39 9.12
N ARG A 135 8.18 13.87 8.42
CA ARG A 135 8.14 15.17 7.74
C ARG A 135 6.97 15.15 6.75
N ILE A 136 6.15 16.21 6.74
CA ILE A 136 4.98 16.34 5.85
C ILE A 136 5.36 16.07 4.38
N THR A 137 6.54 16.51 3.95
CA THR A 137 7.07 16.27 2.60
C THR A 137 7.21 14.78 2.27
N VAL A 138 7.67 13.96 3.20
CA VAL A 138 7.83 12.50 2.99
C VAL A 138 6.46 11.83 2.86
N LEU A 139 5.49 12.25 3.68
CA LEU A 139 4.10 11.76 3.57
C LEU A 139 3.49 12.11 2.21
N GLU A 140 3.75 13.30 1.68
CA GLU A 140 3.26 13.70 0.36
C GLU A 140 3.93 12.91 -0.77
N LEU A 141 5.24 12.67 -0.70
CA LEU A 141 5.94 11.80 -1.66
C LEU A 141 5.40 10.36 -1.62
N HIS A 142 5.15 9.82 -0.42
CA HIS A 142 4.51 8.50 -0.25
C HIS A 142 3.11 8.47 -0.88
N ARG A 143 2.30 9.52 -0.66
CA ARG A 143 0.97 9.64 -1.26
C ARG A 143 1.05 9.67 -2.79
N GLN A 144 1.98 10.44 -3.36
CA GLN A 144 2.17 10.51 -4.81
C GLN A 144 2.59 9.15 -5.38
N LEU A 145 3.53 8.47 -4.73
CA LEU A 145 3.97 7.13 -5.12
C LEU A 145 2.81 6.12 -5.07
N TYR A 146 2.00 6.16 -4.02
CA TYR A 146 0.80 5.32 -3.89
C TYR A 146 -0.19 5.57 -5.04
N LEU A 147 -0.44 6.84 -5.39
CA LEU A 147 -1.33 7.18 -6.50
C LEU A 147 -0.80 6.67 -7.85
N LEU A 148 0.51 6.70 -8.08
CA LEU A 148 1.12 6.10 -9.28
C LEU A 148 1.00 4.58 -9.31
N LEU A 149 1.17 3.92 -8.15
CA LEU A 149 0.97 2.48 -8.02
C LEU A 149 -0.47 2.09 -8.39
N VAL A 150 -1.46 2.79 -7.83
CA VAL A 150 -2.89 2.59 -8.15
C VAL A 150 -3.18 2.91 -9.61
N LYS A 151 -2.60 4.00 -10.15
CA LYS A 151 -2.77 4.39 -11.56
C LYS A 151 -2.28 3.29 -12.49
N LYS A 152 -1.13 2.67 -12.21
CA LYS A 152 -0.54 1.57 -13.01
C LYS A 152 -1.48 0.37 -13.15
N GLU A 153 -2.31 0.09 -12.14
CA GLU A 153 -3.22 -1.05 -12.16
C GLU A 153 -4.30 -0.96 -13.25
N ASN A 154 -4.55 0.24 -13.78
CA ASN A 154 -5.49 0.41 -14.87
C ASN A 154 -4.97 -0.27 -16.15
N PRO A 155 -5.68 -1.26 -16.71
CA PRO A 155 -5.22 -2.01 -17.88
C PRO A 155 -5.22 -1.21 -19.19
N ILE A 156 -5.83 -0.02 -19.21
CA ILE A 156 -6.07 0.78 -20.43
C ILE A 156 -4.79 1.46 -20.96
N TRP A 157 -3.72 1.55 -20.16
CA TRP A 157 -2.52 2.29 -20.54
C TRP A 157 -1.73 1.68 -21.69
N THR A 158 -1.32 2.55 -22.62
CA THR A 158 -0.37 2.23 -23.70
C THR A 158 1.04 1.96 -23.15
N PRO A 159 1.93 1.31 -23.92
CA PRO A 159 3.32 1.10 -23.50
C PRO A 159 4.06 2.40 -23.15
N ALA A 160 3.80 3.48 -23.90
CA ALA A 160 4.42 4.79 -23.64
C ALA A 160 3.94 5.39 -22.31
N GLU A 161 2.64 5.30 -22.00
CA GLU A 161 2.09 5.78 -20.73
C GLU A 161 2.59 4.96 -19.54
N LYS A 162 2.71 3.64 -19.69
CA LYS A 162 3.31 2.77 -18.66
C LYS A 162 4.76 3.16 -18.38
N LYS A 163 5.53 3.47 -19.41
CA LYS A 163 6.91 3.97 -19.26
C LYS A 163 6.95 5.33 -18.56
N ASN A 164 6.02 6.24 -18.86
CA ASN A 164 5.93 7.51 -18.15
C ASN A 164 5.61 7.32 -16.66
N ILE A 165 4.65 6.43 -16.33
CA ILE A 165 4.34 6.09 -14.93
C ILE A 165 5.58 5.52 -14.24
N GLN A 166 6.34 4.64 -14.90
CA GLN A 166 7.59 4.10 -14.36
C GLN A 166 8.63 5.20 -14.10
N ASN A 167 8.80 6.14 -15.03
CA ASN A 167 9.71 7.27 -14.86
C ASN A 167 9.28 8.18 -13.70
N ASP A 168 7.99 8.49 -13.60
CA ASP A 168 7.43 9.29 -12.49
C ASP A 168 7.69 8.61 -11.14
N ILE A 169 7.55 7.28 -11.07
CA ILE A 169 7.88 6.49 -9.87
C ILE A 169 9.36 6.64 -9.52
N LYS A 170 10.27 6.48 -10.50
CA LYS A 170 11.72 6.64 -10.26
C LYS A 170 12.05 8.04 -9.75
N SER A 171 11.47 9.09 -10.34
CA SER A 171 11.70 10.47 -9.88
C SER A 171 11.26 10.69 -8.45
N ILE A 172 10.15 10.07 -8.01
CA ILE A 172 9.73 10.13 -6.61
C ILE A 172 10.70 9.37 -5.71
N LEU A 173 11.16 8.18 -6.13
CA LEU A 173 12.12 7.38 -5.37
C LEU A 173 13.46 8.09 -5.21
N GLU A 174 13.89 8.89 -6.18
CA GLU A 174 15.11 9.71 -6.10
C GLU A 174 14.97 10.86 -5.06
N MET A 175 13.75 11.33 -4.80
CA MET A 175 13.47 12.39 -3.82
C MET A 175 13.29 11.90 -2.38
N LEU A 176 13.20 10.58 -2.16
CA LEU A 176 13.01 9.95 -0.86
C LEU A 176 14.35 9.69 -0.14
#